data_AF-A0A427YB48-F1
#
_entry.id   AF-A0A427YB48-F1
#
_cell.length_a   1.000
_cell.length_b   1.000
_cell.length_c   1.000
_cell.angle_alpha   90.00
_cell.angle_beta   90.00
_cell.angle_gamma   90.00
#
_symmetry.space_group_name_H-M   'P 1'
#
loop_
_entity.id
_entity.type
_entity.pdbx_description
1 polymer ?
#
loop_
_entity_poly.entity_id
_entity_poly.type
_entity_poly.pdbx_seq_one_letter_code
_entity_poly.pdbx_strand_id
1 'polypeptide(L)'
;MATTLFTLPEHLRDAISALVDAHIVPLDLESDMEAALAAADVVEFEEVFELNPETKNKPAAETTSTTATAEGDDTAIGTEKQAQPSDKSKEKQDTPSDNKGIVVPLGDELPPVPTLRPATIDGDLLERISRWVGGDDGSKAVEKAGLDAAPYGPIAILAGSEVYLPPRQRALAKAAEAEQAKKEELNPYLPASMSVTPPSLGSEYRQLMRQLSNVLNVLFSIFGCGGAAYVAAVTGGGWAREPAILLAVIVGFVVGMADVGLIFLYKRRLTIERRAAAERRVKENKGSAAIGEGTVLELDEDKVAELERELAEEGPVDIVPAPSGSGRSIRLRRRAL
;
A
#
# COMPACT_ATOMS: atom_id res chain seq x y z
N MET A 1 19.65 -14.79 5.70
CA MET A 1 18.66 -13.74 5.36
C MET A 1 18.86 -12.61 6.36
N ALA A 2 18.60 -11.35 5.99
CA ALA A 2 18.70 -10.26 6.97
C ALA A 2 17.56 -10.42 7.98
N THR A 3 17.88 -10.60 9.25
CA THR A 3 16.87 -10.72 10.31
C THR A 3 16.31 -9.36 10.64
N THR A 4 15.00 -9.31 10.92
CA THR A 4 14.31 -8.05 11.25
C THR A 4 14.41 -7.86 12.75
N LEU A 5 15.04 -6.77 13.18
CA LEU A 5 15.20 -6.46 14.61
C LEU A 5 14.04 -5.59 15.08
N PHE A 6 13.52 -5.90 16.26
CA PHE A 6 12.49 -5.13 16.95
C PHE A 6 13.06 -4.52 18.21
N THR A 7 12.61 -3.33 18.59
CA THR A 7 12.91 -2.78 19.91
C THR A 7 12.24 -3.64 20.98
N LEU A 8 12.95 -3.84 22.10
CA LEU A 8 12.50 -4.66 23.22
C LEU A 8 11.97 -3.73 24.33
N PRO A 9 10.66 -3.44 24.39
CA PRO A 9 10.09 -2.63 25.46
C PRO A 9 10.13 -3.37 26.81
N GLU A 10 10.08 -2.62 27.92
CA GLU A 10 10.22 -3.16 29.28
C GLU A 10 9.21 -4.27 29.59
N HIS A 11 7.93 -4.11 29.21
CA HIS A 11 6.91 -5.13 29.45
C HIS A 11 7.19 -6.45 28.72
N LEU A 12 7.77 -6.38 27.52
CA LEU A 12 8.13 -7.57 26.75
C LEU A 12 9.38 -8.23 27.33
N ARG A 13 10.34 -7.42 27.79
CA ARG A 13 11.52 -7.90 28.51
C ARG A 13 11.12 -8.68 29.77
N ASP A 14 10.21 -8.13 30.57
CA ASP A 14 9.70 -8.78 31.79
C ASP A 14 8.98 -10.09 31.48
N ALA A 15 8.16 -10.11 30.42
CA ALA A 15 7.45 -11.31 29.99
C ALA A 15 8.41 -12.42 29.52
N ILE A 16 9.42 -12.06 28.71
CA ILE A 16 10.44 -13.02 28.26
C ILE A 16 11.27 -13.53 29.46
N SER A 17 11.65 -12.65 30.39
CA SER A 17 12.34 -13.06 31.63
C SER A 17 11.51 -14.07 32.43
N ALA A 18 10.21 -13.80 32.61
CA ALA A 18 9.32 -14.70 33.35
C ALA A 18 9.22 -16.10 32.73
N LEU A 19 9.27 -16.20 31.39
CA LEU A 19 9.30 -17.50 30.70
C LEU A 19 10.62 -18.26 30.91
N VAL A 20 11.75 -17.55 30.86
CA VAL A 20 13.09 -18.12 31.10
C VAL A 20 13.21 -18.59 32.55
N ASP A 21 12.82 -17.75 33.51
CA ASP A 21 12.88 -18.06 34.95
C ASP A 21 12.02 -19.27 35.33
N ALA A 22 10.97 -19.55 34.56
CA ALA A 22 10.09 -20.69 34.77
C ALA A 22 10.64 -22.03 34.22
N HIS A 23 11.68 -22.00 33.38
CA HIS A 23 12.28 -23.19 32.74
C HIS A 23 11.25 -24.13 32.07
N ILE A 24 10.21 -23.56 31.46
CA ILE A 24 9.13 -24.30 30.79
C ILE A 24 9.28 -24.37 29.26
N VAL A 25 10.21 -23.58 28.74
CA VAL A 25 10.41 -23.38 27.30
C VAL A 25 11.31 -24.51 26.74
N PRO A 26 11.16 -24.93 25.47
CA PRO A 26 12.11 -25.83 24.83
C PRO A 26 13.55 -25.29 24.91
N LEU A 27 14.52 -26.18 25.13
CA LEU A 27 15.92 -25.82 25.40
C LEU A 27 16.55 -24.95 24.30
N ASP A 28 16.16 -25.16 23.04
CA ASP A 28 16.61 -24.36 21.90
C ASP A 28 16.09 -22.92 21.96
N LEU A 29 14.84 -22.75 22.38
CA LEU A 29 14.20 -21.44 22.47
C LEU A 29 14.62 -20.68 23.75
N GLU A 30 14.83 -21.41 24.85
CA GLU A 30 15.35 -20.87 26.11
C GLU A 30 16.74 -20.24 25.92
N SER A 31 17.67 -20.96 25.27
CA SER A 31 19.01 -20.44 24.99
C SER A 31 19.00 -19.17 24.12
N ASP A 32 18.07 -19.08 23.16
CA ASP A 32 17.92 -17.91 22.29
C ASP A 32 17.33 -16.71 23.06
N MET A 33 16.39 -16.96 23.97
CA MET A 33 15.80 -15.94 24.85
C MET A 33 16.81 -15.38 25.84
N GLU A 34 17.62 -16.24 26.47
CA GLU A 34 18.72 -15.82 27.35
C GLU A 34 19.75 -14.97 26.59
N ALA A 35 20.12 -15.39 25.37
CA ALA A 35 21.04 -14.64 24.53
C ALA A 35 20.48 -13.26 24.14
N ALA A 36 19.18 -13.17 23.84
CA ALA A 36 18.52 -11.91 23.53
C ALA A 36 18.44 -10.98 24.75
N LEU A 37 18.13 -11.50 25.94
CA LEU A 37 18.11 -10.72 27.19
C LEU A 37 19.51 -10.23 27.56
N ALA A 38 20.55 -11.06 27.38
CA ALA A 38 21.93 -10.66 27.63
C ALA A 38 22.40 -9.58 26.64
N ALA A 39 22.04 -9.70 25.35
CA ALA A 39 22.35 -8.70 24.34
C ALA A 39 21.63 -7.36 24.59
N ALA A 40 20.42 -7.39 25.15
CA ALA A 40 19.66 -6.20 25.51
C ALA A 40 20.30 -5.36 26.62
N ASP A 41 21.14 -5.96 27.47
CA ASP A 41 21.87 -5.26 28.54
C ASP A 41 23.21 -4.68 28.10
N VAL A 42 23.69 -5.05 26.92
CA VAL A 42 24.93 -4.49 26.39
C VAL A 42 24.63 -3.10 25.81
N VAL A 43 25.11 -2.09 26.53
CA VAL A 43 25.15 -0.72 26.05
C VAL A 43 26.16 -0.62 24.90
N GLU A 44 25.69 -0.80 23.68
CA GLU A 44 26.46 -0.52 22.48
C GLU A 44 26.35 0.97 22.14
N PHE A 45 27.51 1.62 22.00
CA PHE A 45 27.59 2.97 21.47
C PHE A 45 27.60 2.90 19.95
N GLU A 46 26.61 3.53 19.32
CA GLU A 46 26.51 3.55 17.87
C GLU A 46 27.22 4.77 17.30
N GLU A 47 28.12 4.58 16.33
CA GLU A 47 28.75 5.68 15.62
C GLU A 47 27.71 6.43 14.79
N VAL A 48 27.49 7.71 15.12
CA VAL A 48 26.57 8.57 14.38
C VAL A 48 27.15 8.86 13.01
N PHE A 49 26.62 8.20 11.98
CA PHE A 49 26.99 8.48 10.59
C PHE A 49 26.17 9.65 10.05
N GLU A 50 26.75 10.86 10.07
CA GLU A 50 26.15 12.01 9.39
C GLU A 50 26.39 11.90 7.88
N LEU A 51 25.34 11.56 7.14
CA LEU A 51 25.31 11.70 5.68
C LEU A 51 25.33 13.19 5.37
N ASN A 52 26.51 13.77 5.16
CA ASN A 52 26.66 15.16 4.74
C ASN A 52 25.98 15.34 3.37
N PRO A 53 24.78 15.95 3.30
CA PRO A 53 23.97 15.96 2.07
C PRO A 53 24.50 16.98 1.05
N GLU A 54 25.55 17.73 1.39
CA GLU A 54 26.06 18.84 0.58
C GLU A 54 27.21 18.48 -0.36
N THR A 55 27.63 17.22 -0.46
CA THR A 55 28.50 16.79 -1.58
C THR A 55 27.71 16.60 -2.89
N LYS A 56 26.79 17.53 -3.17
CA LYS A 56 26.36 17.78 -4.54
C LYS A 56 27.52 18.49 -5.25
N ASN A 57 28.30 17.69 -5.97
CA ASN A 57 29.13 18.16 -7.08
C ASN A 57 28.35 19.19 -7.87
N LYS A 58 28.72 20.46 -7.70
CA LYS A 58 28.26 21.58 -8.50
C LYS A 58 28.72 21.26 -9.94
N PRO A 59 27.82 20.93 -10.89
CA PRO A 59 28.24 20.82 -12.27
C PRO A 59 28.80 22.17 -12.68
N ALA A 60 30.01 22.16 -13.25
CA ALA A 60 30.67 23.35 -13.77
C ALA A 60 29.70 24.07 -14.71
N ALA A 61 29.43 25.34 -14.41
CA ALA A 61 28.57 26.18 -15.22
C ALA A 61 29.21 26.41 -16.59
N GLU A 62 28.67 25.79 -17.64
CA GLU A 62 28.84 26.26 -19.01
C GLU A 62 27.84 27.39 -19.28
N THR A 63 28.38 28.59 -19.36
CA THR A 63 27.75 29.82 -19.83
C THR A 63 27.45 29.73 -21.32
N THR A 64 26.17 29.76 -21.72
CA THR A 64 25.76 30.31 -23.03
C THR A 64 24.36 30.93 -22.99
N SER A 65 24.35 32.26 -23.00
CA SER A 65 23.67 33.14 -23.97
C SER A 65 22.18 32.96 -24.26
N THR A 66 21.42 33.89 -23.71
CA THR A 66 20.12 34.44 -24.11
C THR A 66 19.98 34.77 -25.62
N THR A 67 18.81 34.52 -26.20
CA THR A 67 18.23 35.39 -27.23
C THR A 67 16.71 35.37 -27.12
N ALA A 68 16.14 36.56 -26.93
CA ALA A 68 14.72 36.83 -26.87
C ALA A 68 14.17 37.20 -28.25
N THR A 69 12.93 36.81 -28.53
CA THR A 69 12.08 37.52 -29.50
C THR A 69 10.65 37.49 -29.00
N ALA A 70 10.08 38.68 -28.87
CA ALA A 70 8.70 38.99 -28.51
C ALA A 70 7.92 39.38 -29.78
N GLU A 71 6.62 39.07 -29.81
CA GLU A 71 5.54 39.75 -30.58
C GLU A 71 4.23 39.03 -30.16
N GLY A 72 3.29 39.68 -29.44
CA GLY A 72 2.17 40.48 -29.99
C GLY A 72 0.95 39.56 -30.24
N ASP A 73 -0.33 39.87 -30.02
CA ASP A 73 -1.06 41.09 -29.69
C ASP A 73 -2.54 40.70 -29.40
N ASP A 74 -3.29 41.63 -28.81
CA ASP A 74 -4.69 41.74 -28.37
C ASP A 74 -5.83 40.82 -28.90
N THR A 75 -6.80 40.51 -28.03
CA THR A 75 -8.19 41.02 -28.15
C THR A 75 -9.08 40.73 -26.93
N ALA A 76 -9.83 41.77 -26.55
CA ALA A 76 -10.84 41.83 -25.51
C ALA A 76 -12.23 41.31 -25.95
N ILE A 77 -13.12 41.15 -24.96
CA ILE A 77 -14.61 41.08 -24.90
C ILE A 77 -14.93 40.00 -23.85
N GLY A 78 -15.70 40.16 -22.76
CA GLY A 78 -16.64 41.18 -22.32
C GLY A 78 -17.80 40.46 -21.60
N THR A 79 -18.06 40.84 -20.33
CA THR A 79 -19.28 40.56 -19.50
C THR A 79 -19.57 39.09 -19.12
N GLU A 80 -19.87 38.74 -17.87
CA GLU A 80 -21.05 39.20 -17.11
C GLU A 80 -20.89 39.03 -15.58
N LYS A 81 -21.49 39.98 -14.85
CA LYS A 81 -21.51 40.16 -13.40
C LYS A 81 -22.23 39.02 -12.68
N GLN A 82 -21.67 38.54 -11.57
CA GLN A 82 -22.48 38.15 -10.42
C GLN A 82 -21.87 38.71 -9.14
N ALA A 83 -22.64 39.59 -8.51
CA ALA A 83 -22.32 40.27 -7.27
C ALA A 83 -22.56 39.34 -6.08
N GLN A 84 -21.61 39.29 -5.15
CA GLN A 84 -21.90 39.06 -3.74
C GLN A 84 -20.91 39.82 -2.84
N PRO A 85 -21.37 40.20 -1.64
CA PRO A 85 -20.90 41.40 -0.97
C PRO A 85 -19.71 41.17 -0.03
N SER A 86 -18.92 42.22 0.05
CA SER A 86 -17.86 42.52 0.99
C SER A 86 -18.32 42.59 2.45
N ASP A 87 -17.58 41.94 3.33
CA ASP A 87 -17.32 42.43 4.69
C ASP A 87 -15.87 42.03 5.05
N LYS A 88 -14.95 43.01 5.14
CA LYS A 88 -14.37 43.54 6.40
C LYS A 88 -13.88 42.40 7.30
N SER A 89 -12.58 42.20 7.55
CA SER A 89 -11.61 43.20 8.04
C SER A 89 -10.20 42.65 7.84
N LYS A 90 -9.32 43.41 7.17
CA LYS A 90 -7.87 43.20 7.22
C LYS A 90 -7.34 44.01 8.41
N GLU A 91 -7.08 43.34 9.51
CA GLU A 91 -6.25 43.88 10.59
C GLU A 91 -4.79 43.65 10.19
N LYS A 92 -4.17 44.72 9.67
CA LYS A 92 -2.71 44.79 9.51
C LYS A 92 -2.12 44.91 10.91
N GLN A 93 -1.59 43.82 11.42
CA GLN A 93 -0.73 43.83 12.59
C GLN A 93 0.71 43.99 12.09
N ASP A 94 1.18 45.24 12.03
CA ASP A 94 2.58 45.57 11.85
C ASP A 94 3.33 45.18 13.13
N THR A 95 4.02 44.03 13.11
CA THR A 95 5.02 43.69 14.14
C THR A 95 6.41 44.18 13.68
N PRO A 96 7.10 45.03 14.46
CA PRO A 96 8.48 45.39 14.17
C PRO A 96 9.38 44.21 14.58
N SER A 97 9.73 43.36 13.63
CA SER A 97 10.75 42.32 13.81
C SER A 97 12.12 42.87 13.45
N ASP A 98 12.61 43.79 14.29
CA ASP A 98 14.02 44.18 14.34
C ASP A 98 14.74 43.20 15.28
N ASN A 99 14.70 41.91 14.95
CA ASN A 99 15.54 40.92 15.63
C ASN A 99 16.84 40.81 14.84
N LYS A 100 17.80 41.68 15.17
CA LYS A 100 19.20 41.53 14.76
C LYS A 100 19.67 40.19 15.30
N GLY A 101 19.55 39.15 14.46
CA GLY A 101 20.05 37.83 14.72
C GLY A 101 21.50 37.93 15.13
N ILE A 102 21.76 37.60 16.39
CA ILE A 102 23.09 37.28 16.87
C ILE A 102 23.49 36.06 16.04
N VAL A 103 24.30 36.30 15.00
CA VAL A 103 25.01 35.25 14.28
C VAL A 103 26.02 34.71 15.29
N VAL A 104 25.58 33.73 16.08
CA VAL A 104 26.50 32.91 16.87
C VAL A 104 27.37 32.22 15.82
N PRO A 105 28.69 32.46 15.80
CA PRO A 105 29.57 31.78 14.88
C PRO A 105 29.42 30.27 15.11
N LEU A 106 28.89 29.60 14.09
CA LEU A 106 28.73 28.16 13.97
C LEU A 106 30.12 27.55 13.79
N GLY A 107 30.91 27.57 14.86
CA GLY A 107 32.31 27.17 14.87
C GLY A 107 32.60 26.51 16.20
N ASP A 108 32.08 25.31 16.37
CA ASP A 108 32.58 24.22 17.20
C ASP A 108 31.54 23.09 17.06
N GLU A 109 31.76 22.20 16.09
CA GLU A 109 31.03 20.93 16.00
C GLU A 109 31.26 20.20 17.32
N LEU A 110 30.24 20.21 18.19
CA LEU A 110 30.25 19.41 19.41
C LEU A 110 30.49 17.96 18.99
N PRO A 111 31.39 17.23 19.67
CA PRO A 111 31.64 15.83 19.35
C PRO A 111 30.30 15.07 19.35
N PRO A 112 30.10 14.14 18.40
CA PRO A 112 28.84 13.43 18.27
C PRO A 112 28.50 12.80 19.62
N VAL A 113 27.34 13.18 20.17
CA VAL A 113 26.87 12.60 21.42
C VAL A 113 26.61 11.12 21.14
N PRO A 114 27.31 10.20 21.81
CA PRO A 114 27.16 8.78 21.50
C PRO A 114 25.73 8.36 21.84
N THR A 115 24.99 7.89 20.83
CA THR A 115 23.61 7.45 21.01
C THR A 115 23.61 6.00 21.47
N LEU A 116 22.94 5.75 22.61
CA LEU A 116 22.74 4.41 23.14
C LEU A 116 21.84 3.62 22.19
N ARG A 117 22.29 2.45 21.73
CA ARG A 117 21.45 1.53 20.97
C ARG A 117 20.32 1.03 21.87
N PRO A 118 19.04 1.12 21.46
CA PRO A 118 17.96 0.54 22.24
C PRO A 118 18.12 -0.98 22.29
N ALA A 119 17.65 -1.61 23.37
CA ALA A 119 17.57 -3.07 23.45
C ALA A 119 16.76 -3.60 22.24
N THR A 120 17.30 -4.60 21.55
CA THR A 120 16.66 -5.18 20.36
C THR A 120 16.55 -6.70 20.47
N ILE A 121 15.55 -7.26 19.81
CA ILE A 121 15.28 -8.69 19.73
C ILE A 121 14.99 -9.09 18.28
N ASP A 122 15.35 -10.32 17.90
CA ASP A 122 15.09 -10.85 16.56
C ASP A 122 13.60 -11.16 16.37
N GLY A 123 13.04 -10.75 15.23
CA GLY A 123 11.66 -11.06 14.84
C GLY A 123 11.38 -12.55 14.73
N ASP A 124 12.35 -13.34 14.25
CA ASP A 124 12.20 -14.79 14.12
C ASP A 124 12.06 -15.45 15.50
N LEU A 125 12.72 -14.89 16.52
CA LEU A 125 12.60 -15.33 17.90
C LEU A 125 11.21 -15.01 18.48
N LEU A 126 10.72 -13.78 18.26
CA LEU A 126 9.36 -13.39 18.68
C LEU A 126 8.29 -14.27 18.04
N GLU A 127 8.43 -14.59 16.76
CA GLU A 127 7.51 -15.48 16.05
C GLU A 127 7.53 -16.89 16.67
N ARG A 128 8.72 -17.44 16.96
CA ARG A 128 8.87 -18.75 17.61
C ARG A 128 8.25 -18.79 19.00
N ILE A 129 8.44 -17.74 19.81
CA ILE A 129 7.79 -17.62 21.13
C ILE A 129 6.27 -17.62 20.95
N SER A 130 5.74 -16.77 20.06
CA SER A 130 4.29 -16.66 19.85
C SER A 130 3.66 -17.95 19.34
N ARG A 131 4.36 -18.66 18.44
CA ARG A 131 3.92 -19.94 17.89
C ARG A 131 3.95 -21.05 18.95
N TRP A 132 5.00 -21.07 19.78
CA TRP A 132 5.11 -22.05 20.85
C TRP A 132 4.01 -21.84 21.90
N VAL A 133 3.81 -20.61 22.39
CA VAL A 133 2.74 -20.32 23.37
C VAL A 133 1.35 -20.54 22.78
N GLY A 134 1.16 -20.26 21.49
CA GLY A 134 -0.10 -20.51 20.79
C GLY A 134 -0.41 -22.00 20.54
N GLY A 135 0.56 -22.90 20.74
CA GLY A 135 0.34 -24.35 20.65
C GLY A 135 -0.24 -24.94 21.93
N ASP A 136 -0.94 -26.07 21.82
CA ASP A 136 -1.60 -26.74 22.95
C ASP A 136 -0.64 -27.09 24.09
N ASP A 137 0.59 -27.49 23.75
CA ASP A 137 1.61 -27.89 24.73
C ASP A 137 2.23 -26.68 25.43
N GLY A 138 2.54 -25.62 24.68
CA GLY A 138 3.11 -24.39 25.24
C GLY A 138 2.10 -23.64 26.11
N SER A 139 0.86 -23.51 25.66
CA SER A 139 -0.23 -22.90 26.44
C SER A 139 -0.44 -23.62 27.79
N LYS A 140 -0.50 -24.96 27.79
CA LYS A 140 -0.62 -25.73 29.04
C LYS A 140 0.60 -25.60 29.95
N ALA A 141 1.81 -25.52 29.37
CA ALA A 141 3.04 -25.34 30.14
C ALA A 141 3.06 -23.96 30.84
N VAL A 142 2.66 -22.90 30.13
CA VAL A 142 2.54 -21.53 30.66
C VAL A 142 1.48 -21.46 31.76
N GLU A 143 0.30 -22.05 31.55
CA GLU A 143 -0.75 -22.11 32.58
C GLU A 143 -0.32 -22.89 33.83
N LYS A 144 0.39 -24.01 33.64
CA LYS A 144 0.91 -24.83 34.75
C LYS A 144 1.97 -24.09 35.57
N ALA A 145 2.71 -23.18 34.96
CA ALA A 145 3.65 -22.28 35.64
C ALA A 145 2.95 -21.09 36.34
N GLY A 146 1.63 -20.95 36.20
CA GLY A 146 0.88 -19.83 36.78
C GLY A 146 1.06 -18.51 36.03
N LEU A 147 1.52 -18.57 34.79
CA LEU A 147 1.67 -17.41 33.90
C LEU A 147 0.41 -17.28 33.01
N ASP A 148 0.07 -16.05 32.63
CA ASP A 148 -1.00 -15.79 31.66
C ASP A 148 -0.46 -15.97 30.24
N ALA A 149 -1.17 -16.70 29.37
CA ALA A 149 -0.78 -16.91 27.97
C ALA A 149 -1.07 -15.68 27.08
N ALA A 150 -2.02 -14.82 27.48
CA ALA A 150 -2.44 -13.66 26.70
C ALA A 150 -1.30 -12.69 26.28
N PRO A 151 -0.34 -12.30 27.14
CA PRO A 151 0.75 -11.40 26.77
C PRO A 151 1.72 -11.96 25.72
N TYR A 152 1.75 -13.27 25.52
CA TYR A 152 2.66 -13.93 24.58
C TYR A 152 2.03 -14.17 23.19
N GLY A 153 0.79 -13.71 22.97
CA GLY A 153 0.17 -13.76 21.65
C GLY A 153 0.91 -12.87 20.63
N PRO A 154 0.83 -13.18 19.32
CA PRO A 154 1.57 -12.44 18.29
C PRO A 154 1.27 -10.94 18.28
N ILE A 155 0.02 -10.55 18.58
CA ILE A 155 -0.38 -9.14 18.65
C ILE A 155 0.18 -8.48 19.92
N ALA A 156 0.15 -9.18 21.05
CA ALA A 156 0.58 -8.64 22.34
C ALA A 156 2.11 -8.46 22.40
N ILE A 157 2.85 -9.43 21.87
CA ILE A 157 4.32 -9.35 21.74
C ILE A 157 4.74 -8.20 20.82
N LEU A 158 4.03 -7.99 19.71
CA LEU A 158 4.33 -6.90 18.79
C LEU A 158 3.84 -5.53 19.31
N ALA A 159 2.93 -5.49 20.28
CA ALA A 159 2.39 -4.25 20.81
C ALA A 159 3.47 -3.47 21.57
N GLY A 160 3.76 -2.26 21.08
CA GLY A 160 4.79 -1.39 21.64
C GLY A 160 6.21 -1.70 21.18
N SER A 161 6.41 -2.76 20.37
CA SER A 161 7.66 -2.97 19.66
C SER A 161 7.69 -2.11 18.39
N GLU A 162 8.83 -1.50 18.10
CA GLU A 162 9.08 -0.77 16.86
C GLU A 162 10.13 -1.54 16.05
N VAL A 163 10.04 -1.49 14.71
CA VAL A 163 11.10 -2.07 13.88
C VAL A 163 12.36 -1.21 14.07
N TYR A 164 13.42 -1.82 14.57
CA TYR A 164 14.70 -1.14 14.73
C TYR A 164 15.38 -1.01 13.37
N LEU A 165 15.48 0.22 12.88
CA LEU A 165 16.28 0.55 11.71
C LEU A 165 17.63 1.08 12.15
N PRO A 166 18.75 0.47 11.72
CA PRO A 166 20.08 1.03 11.93
C PRO A 166 20.14 2.51 11.47
N PRO A 167 20.88 3.40 12.14
CA PRO A 167 20.91 4.84 11.86
C PRO A 167 21.19 5.16 10.40
N ARG A 168 22.08 4.41 9.75
CA ARG A 168 22.36 4.56 8.32
C ARG A 168 21.12 4.29 7.45
N GLN A 169 20.37 3.24 7.76
CA GLN A 169 19.12 2.93 7.05
C GLN A 169 18.01 3.93 7.40
N ARG A 170 17.94 4.37 8.66
CA ARG A 170 16.99 5.40 9.10
C ARG A 170 17.25 6.74 8.39
N ALA A 171 18.51 7.13 8.22
CA ALA A 171 18.90 8.33 7.48
C ALA A 171 18.53 8.22 5.99
N LEU A 172 18.74 7.05 5.39
CA LEU A 172 18.31 6.78 4.01
C LEU A 172 16.78 6.81 3.86
N ALA A 173 16.04 6.21 4.79
CA ALA A 173 14.58 6.24 4.79
C ALA A 173 14.05 7.68 4.91
N LYS A 174 14.60 8.47 5.84
CA LYS A 174 14.27 9.89 5.99
C LYS A 174 14.63 10.71 4.74
N ALA A 175 15.77 10.43 4.11
CA ALA A 175 16.16 11.09 2.87
C ALA A 175 15.20 10.75 1.72
N ALA A 176 14.76 9.49 1.63
CA ALA A 176 13.78 9.05 0.66
C ALA A 176 12.39 9.67 0.89
N GLU A 177 11.92 9.73 2.14
CA GLU A 177 10.69 10.43 2.53
C GLU A 177 10.77 11.93 2.21
N ALA A 178 11.89 12.58 2.52
CA ALA A 178 12.11 13.99 2.19
C ALA A 178 12.14 14.23 0.67
N GLU A 179 12.68 13.30 -0.11
CA GLU A 179 12.64 13.38 -1.58
C GLU A 179 11.21 13.20 -2.11
N GLN A 180 10.43 12.27 -1.53
CA GLN A 180 9.02 12.08 -1.87
C GLN A 180 8.19 13.32 -1.52
N ALA A 181 8.37 13.87 -0.31
CA ALA A 181 7.70 15.11 0.11
C ALA A 181 8.04 16.28 -0.82
N LYS A 182 9.31 16.42 -1.24
CA LYS A 182 9.70 17.43 -2.24
C LYS A 182 9.06 17.20 -3.60
N LYS A 183 8.94 15.95 -4.04
CA LYS A 183 8.22 15.61 -5.30
C LYS A 183 6.74 15.95 -5.21
N GLU A 184 6.13 15.78 -4.04
CA GLU A 184 4.74 16.17 -3.77
C GLU A 184 4.57 17.70 -3.73
N GLU A 185 5.52 18.43 -3.15
CA GLU A 185 5.50 19.90 -3.06
C GLU A 185 5.78 20.59 -4.40
N LEU A 186 6.63 20.02 -5.26
CA LEU A 186 7.12 20.70 -6.47
C LEU A 186 6.09 20.82 -7.61
N ASN A 187 4.89 20.26 -7.51
CA ASN A 187 3.89 20.33 -8.58
C ASN A 187 2.61 21.08 -8.19
N PRO A 188 2.67 22.41 -8.05
CA PRO A 188 1.50 23.26 -7.80
C PRO A 188 0.48 23.26 -8.96
N TYR A 189 0.81 22.66 -10.10
CA TYR A 189 -0.04 22.61 -11.30
C TYR A 189 -0.63 21.22 -11.58
N LEU A 190 -0.25 20.18 -10.83
CA LEU A 190 -0.92 18.88 -10.95
C LEU A 190 -2.05 18.82 -9.93
N PRO A 191 -3.31 18.62 -10.36
CA PRO A 191 -4.40 18.42 -9.42
C PRO A 191 -4.08 17.22 -8.53
N ALA A 192 -4.45 17.29 -7.25
CA ALA A 192 -4.18 16.24 -6.24
C ALA A 192 -4.69 14.84 -6.63
N SER A 193 -5.49 14.73 -7.69
CA SER A 193 -5.93 13.47 -8.30
C SER A 193 -4.89 12.78 -9.20
N MET A 194 -3.78 13.44 -9.52
CA MET A 194 -2.70 12.91 -10.37
C MET A 194 -1.35 12.73 -9.65
N SER A 195 -1.19 13.28 -8.44
CA SER A 195 -0.10 12.80 -7.58
C SER A 195 -0.43 11.36 -7.20
N VAL A 196 0.59 10.49 -7.16
CA VAL A 196 0.45 9.11 -6.68
C VAL A 196 0.20 9.19 -5.18
N THR A 197 -1.02 9.56 -4.81
CA THR A 197 -1.43 9.54 -3.42
C THR A 197 -1.46 8.07 -3.01
N PRO A 198 -0.81 7.70 -1.89
CA PRO A 198 -0.91 6.34 -1.38
C PRO A 198 -2.41 5.98 -1.28
N PRO A 199 -2.79 4.72 -1.56
CA PRO A 199 -4.18 4.30 -1.53
C PRO A 199 -4.80 4.73 -0.21
N SER A 200 -5.69 5.73 -0.26
CA SER A 200 -6.33 6.20 0.96
C SER A 200 -7.15 5.04 1.53
N LEU A 201 -7.18 4.90 2.85
CA LEU A 201 -8.00 3.91 3.56
C LEU A 201 -9.46 3.91 3.07
N GLY A 202 -9.98 5.08 2.65
CA GLY A 202 -11.32 5.19 2.08
C GLY A 202 -11.49 4.51 0.71
N SER A 203 -10.43 4.47 -0.11
CA SER A 203 -10.45 3.77 -1.40
C SER A 203 -10.44 2.25 -1.23
N GLU A 204 -9.69 1.74 -0.25
CA GLU A 204 -9.67 0.32 0.12
C GLU A 204 -11.01 -0.10 0.72
N TYR A 205 -11.57 0.68 1.64
CA TYR A 205 -12.90 0.43 2.20
C TYR A 205 -13.98 0.39 1.11
N ARG A 206 -13.93 1.30 0.13
CA ARG A 206 -14.87 1.27 -1.01
C ARG A 206 -14.68 0.03 -1.89
N GLN A 207 -13.45 -0.43 -2.11
CA GLN A 207 -13.20 -1.67 -2.84
C GLN A 207 -13.72 -2.88 -2.07
N LEU A 208 -13.48 -2.93 -0.77
CA LEU A 208 -13.95 -3.99 0.11
C LEU A 208 -15.49 -4.04 0.15
N MET A 209 -16.16 -2.88 0.23
CA MET A 209 -17.63 -2.82 0.18
C MET A 209 -18.19 -3.30 -1.17
N ARG A 210 -17.51 -3.02 -2.29
CA ARG A 210 -17.90 -3.56 -3.61
C ARG A 210 -17.73 -5.07 -3.66
N GLN A 211 -16.62 -5.59 -3.12
CA GLN A 211 -16.38 -7.02 -3.04
C GLN A 211 -17.44 -7.70 -2.16
N LEU A 212 -17.72 -7.14 -0.99
CA LEU A 212 -18.73 -7.65 -0.06
C LEU A 212 -20.12 -7.67 -0.71
N SER A 213 -20.51 -6.58 -1.39
CA SER A 213 -21.78 -6.53 -2.13
C SER A 213 -21.85 -7.59 -3.23
N ASN A 214 -20.74 -7.86 -3.92
CA ASN A 214 -20.71 -8.90 -4.94
C ASN A 214 -20.86 -10.30 -4.33
N VAL A 215 -20.16 -10.58 -3.23
CA VAL A 215 -20.27 -11.85 -2.50
C VAL A 215 -21.69 -12.07 -2.00
N LEU A 216 -22.32 -11.03 -1.43
CA LEU A 216 -23.71 -11.11 -0.97
C LEU A 216 -24.68 -11.38 -2.13
N ASN A 217 -24.49 -10.76 -3.30
CA ASN A 217 -25.33 -11.04 -4.47
C ASN A 217 -25.23 -12.50 -4.91
N VAL A 218 -24.03 -13.08 -4.94
CA VAL A 218 -23.83 -14.50 -5.28
C VAL A 218 -24.50 -15.40 -4.25
N LEU A 219 -24.37 -15.10 -2.95
CA LEU A 219 -25.05 -15.87 -1.90
C LEU A 219 -26.57 -15.80 -2.04
N PHE A 220 -27.13 -14.61 -2.28
CA PHE A 220 -28.57 -14.45 -2.50
C PHE A 220 -29.06 -15.15 -3.76
N SER A 221 -28.26 -15.20 -4.83
CA SER A 221 -28.56 -15.97 -6.05
C SER A 221 -28.69 -17.47 -5.74
N ILE A 222 -27.68 -18.05 -5.09
CA ILE A 222 -27.64 -19.49 -4.77
C ILE A 222 -28.80 -19.88 -3.82
N PHE A 223 -28.94 -19.17 -2.69
CA PHE A 223 -29.97 -19.49 -1.71
C PHE A 223 -31.38 -19.13 -2.21
N GLY A 224 -31.52 -18.04 -2.98
CA GLY A 224 -32.79 -17.62 -3.56
C GLY A 224 -33.32 -18.63 -4.57
N CYS A 225 -32.47 -19.09 -5.50
CA CYS A 225 -32.86 -20.11 -6.48
C CYS A 225 -33.12 -21.47 -5.82
N GLY A 226 -32.27 -21.91 -4.89
CA GLY A 226 -32.48 -23.16 -4.15
C GLY A 226 -33.78 -23.13 -3.32
N GLY A 227 -34.02 -22.03 -2.61
CA GLY A 227 -35.24 -21.83 -1.82
C GLY A 227 -36.49 -21.79 -2.70
N ALA A 228 -36.45 -21.09 -3.83
CA ALA A 228 -37.55 -21.05 -4.80
C ALA A 228 -37.86 -22.44 -5.38
N ALA A 229 -36.82 -23.20 -5.73
CA ALA A 229 -36.97 -24.57 -6.23
C ALA A 229 -37.58 -25.51 -5.17
N TYR A 230 -37.15 -25.39 -3.91
CA TYR A 230 -37.74 -26.13 -2.79
C TYR A 230 -39.24 -25.81 -2.63
N VAL A 231 -39.60 -24.52 -2.57
CA VAL A 231 -40.99 -24.09 -2.39
C VAL A 231 -41.85 -24.55 -3.56
N ALA A 232 -41.36 -24.46 -4.79
CA ALA A 232 -42.07 -24.93 -5.98
C ALA A 232 -42.28 -26.45 -5.97
N ALA A 233 -41.27 -27.23 -5.55
CA ALA A 233 -41.37 -28.69 -5.47
C ALA A 233 -42.38 -29.15 -4.42
N VAL A 234 -42.40 -28.51 -3.24
CA VAL A 234 -43.31 -28.87 -2.14
C VAL A 234 -44.73 -28.37 -2.40
N THR A 235 -44.91 -27.11 -2.79
CA THR A 235 -46.25 -26.51 -2.91
C THR A 235 -46.89 -26.76 -4.26
N GLY A 236 -46.12 -26.68 -5.35
CA GLY A 236 -46.61 -26.89 -6.71
C GLY A 236 -46.57 -28.36 -7.14
N GLY A 237 -45.47 -29.05 -6.84
CA GLY A 237 -45.27 -30.45 -7.24
C GLY A 237 -45.87 -31.50 -6.30
N GLY A 238 -46.15 -31.12 -5.04
CA GLY A 238 -46.59 -32.07 -4.01
C GLY A 238 -45.54 -33.12 -3.67
N TRP A 239 -44.26 -32.85 -3.93
CA TRP A 239 -43.18 -33.79 -3.67
C TRP A 239 -42.95 -33.96 -2.17
N ALA A 240 -42.47 -35.14 -1.77
CA ALA A 240 -42.00 -35.37 -0.41
C ALA A 240 -40.83 -34.42 -0.09
N ARG A 241 -40.64 -34.12 1.21
CA ARG A 241 -39.61 -33.15 1.65
C ARG A 241 -38.19 -33.59 1.28
N GLU A 242 -37.90 -34.88 1.34
CA GLU A 242 -36.59 -35.45 1.03
C GLU A 242 -36.13 -35.17 -0.42
N PRO A 243 -36.88 -35.54 -1.48
CA PRO A 243 -36.49 -35.23 -2.86
C PRO A 243 -36.54 -33.72 -3.16
N ALA A 244 -37.41 -32.95 -2.50
CA ALA A 244 -37.45 -31.50 -2.66
C ALA A 244 -36.17 -30.81 -2.14
N ILE A 245 -35.64 -31.26 -0.99
CA ILE A 245 -34.36 -30.76 -0.45
C ILE A 245 -33.21 -31.11 -1.39
N LEU A 246 -33.17 -32.36 -1.87
CA LEU A 246 -32.11 -32.81 -2.77
C LEU A 246 -32.12 -32.00 -4.08
N LEU A 247 -33.30 -31.75 -4.65
CA LEU A 247 -33.45 -30.91 -5.84
C LEU A 247 -33.01 -29.46 -5.58
N ALA A 248 -33.36 -28.88 -4.43
CA ALA A 248 -32.94 -27.52 -4.07
C ALA A 248 -31.40 -27.37 -3.96
N VAL A 249 -30.73 -28.37 -3.38
CA VAL A 249 -29.26 -28.40 -3.30
C VAL A 249 -28.63 -28.48 -4.69
N ILE A 250 -29.15 -29.34 -5.57
CA ILE A 250 -28.64 -29.45 -6.95
C ILE A 250 -28.82 -28.14 -7.70
N VAL A 251 -30.00 -27.50 -7.61
CA VAL A 251 -30.26 -26.21 -8.26
C VAL A 251 -29.30 -25.14 -7.74
N GLY A 252 -29.12 -25.04 -6.42
CA GLY A 252 -28.17 -24.10 -5.82
C GLY A 252 -26.73 -24.34 -6.30
N PHE A 253 -26.32 -25.60 -6.44
CA PHE A 253 -24.99 -25.96 -6.95
C PHE A 253 -24.78 -25.55 -8.41
N VAL A 254 -25.75 -25.81 -9.29
CA VAL A 254 -25.68 -25.41 -10.71
C VAL A 254 -25.60 -23.89 -10.85
N VAL A 255 -26.40 -23.15 -10.08
CA VAL A 255 -26.36 -21.68 -10.06
C VAL A 255 -25.00 -21.18 -9.54
N GLY A 256 -24.47 -21.80 -8.48
CA GLY A 256 -23.15 -21.47 -7.95
C GLY A 256 -22.03 -21.66 -8.98
N MET A 257 -22.04 -22.76 -9.72
CA MET A 257 -21.08 -23.01 -10.81
C MET A 257 -21.19 -21.96 -11.93
N ALA A 258 -22.42 -21.55 -12.29
CA ALA A 258 -22.65 -20.52 -13.29
C ALA A 258 -22.09 -19.15 -12.84
N ASP A 259 -22.33 -18.76 -11.58
CA ASP A 259 -21.81 -17.51 -11.01
C ASP A 259 -20.27 -17.52 -10.92
N VAL A 260 -19.66 -18.64 -10.55
CA VAL A 260 -18.19 -18.80 -10.57
C VAL A 260 -17.62 -18.61 -11.97
N GLY A 261 -18.24 -19.24 -12.98
CA GLY A 261 -17.86 -19.07 -14.38
C GLY A 261 -17.97 -17.61 -14.85
N LEU A 262 -19.02 -16.90 -14.41
CA LEU A 262 -19.21 -15.49 -14.74
C LEU A 262 -18.13 -14.60 -14.11
N ILE A 263 -17.75 -14.86 -12.86
CA ILE A 263 -16.65 -14.16 -12.17
C ILE A 263 -15.32 -14.43 -12.88
N PHE A 264 -15.08 -15.67 -13.31
CA PHE A 264 -13.87 -16.03 -14.06
C PHE A 264 -13.79 -15.26 -15.39
N LEU A 265 -14.88 -15.23 -16.16
CA LEU A 265 -14.95 -14.50 -17.42
C LEU A 265 -14.78 -12.99 -17.22
N TYR A 266 -15.33 -12.44 -16.13
CA TYR A 266 -15.14 -11.04 -15.76
C TYR A 266 -13.69 -10.72 -15.39
N LYS A 267 -13.01 -11.58 -14.60
CA LYS A 267 -11.58 -11.43 -14.28
C LYS A 267 -10.71 -11.48 -15.55
N ARG A 268 -11.00 -12.41 -16.46
CA ARG A 268 -10.32 -12.52 -17.75
C ARG A 268 -10.52 -11.25 -18.60
N ARG A 269 -11.73 -10.71 -18.64
CA ARG A 269 -12.00 -9.45 -19.35
C ARG A 269 -11.28 -8.26 -18.73
N LEU A 270 -11.26 -8.14 -17.40
CA LEU A 270 -10.59 -7.06 -16.69
C LEU A 270 -9.07 -7.04 -16.91
N THR A 271 -8.43 -8.20 -16.95
CA THR A 271 -6.99 -8.30 -17.20
C THR A 271 -6.65 -7.86 -18.62
N ILE A 272 -7.46 -8.26 -19.62
CA ILE A 272 -7.33 -7.80 -21.01
C ILE A 272 -7.52 -6.28 -21.10
N GLU A 273 -8.55 -5.72 -20.47
CA GLU A 273 -8.82 -4.29 -20.50
C GLU A 273 -7.73 -3.47 -19.79
N ARG A 274 -7.17 -3.96 -18.68
CA ARG A 274 -6.05 -3.32 -17.97
C ARG A 274 -4.79 -3.32 -18.84
N ARG A 275 -4.50 -4.42 -19.53
CA ARG A 275 -3.35 -4.50 -20.46
C ARG A 275 -3.52 -3.53 -21.62
N ALA A 276 -4.70 -3.53 -22.27
CA ALA A 276 -4.99 -2.59 -23.35
C ALA A 276 -4.93 -1.12 -22.90
N ALA A 277 -5.37 -0.81 -21.68
CA ALA A 277 -5.27 0.54 -21.11
C ALA A 277 -3.81 0.92 -20.79
N ALA A 278 -3.02 0.00 -20.24
CA ALA A 278 -1.60 0.21 -19.99
C ALA A 278 -0.85 0.48 -21.31
N GLU A 279 -1.11 -0.32 -22.35
CA GLU A 279 -0.54 -0.11 -23.68
C GLU A 279 -0.93 1.24 -24.29
N ARG A 280 -2.19 1.68 -24.12
CA ARG A 280 -2.62 3.02 -24.54
C ARG A 280 -1.90 4.12 -23.79
N ARG A 281 -1.72 4.00 -22.47
CA ARG A 281 -0.95 4.96 -21.67
C ARG A 281 0.51 5.03 -22.12
N VAL A 282 1.12 3.88 -22.42
CA VAL A 282 2.50 3.85 -22.97
C VAL A 282 2.55 4.54 -24.33
N LYS A 283 1.56 4.32 -25.22
CA LYS A 283 1.49 4.99 -26.53
C LYS A 283 1.26 6.49 -26.41
N GLU A 284 0.39 6.93 -25.51
CA GLU A 284 0.10 8.35 -25.24
C GLU A 284 1.29 9.05 -24.58
N ASN A 285 2.01 8.40 -23.65
CA ASN A 285 3.21 8.93 -23.02
C ASN A 285 4.43 8.98 -23.98
N LYS A 286 4.48 8.11 -24.99
CA LYS A 286 5.48 8.20 -26.07
C LYS A 286 5.28 9.42 -26.99
N GLY A 287 4.12 10.10 -26.91
CA GLY A 287 3.69 11.10 -27.88
C GLY A 287 4.14 12.55 -27.66
N SER A 288 4.80 12.92 -26.56
CA SER A 288 5.11 14.33 -26.26
C SER A 288 6.59 14.66 -25.99
N ALA A 289 7.48 13.67 -25.92
CA ALA A 289 8.92 13.90 -25.72
C ALA A 289 9.84 12.86 -26.39
N ALA A 290 9.38 12.15 -27.43
CA ALA A 290 10.23 11.22 -28.19
C ALA A 290 11.16 11.96 -29.17
N ILE A 291 12.04 12.80 -28.62
CA ILE A 291 13.34 13.13 -29.18
C ILE A 291 14.33 12.77 -28.08
N GLY A 292 14.68 11.49 -27.99
CA GLY A 292 15.56 10.99 -26.94
C GLY A 292 15.38 9.49 -26.75
N GLU A 293 16.22 8.73 -27.45
CA GLU A 293 16.34 7.28 -27.42
C GLU A 293 16.66 6.80 -25.99
N GLY A 294 15.62 6.36 -25.27
CA GLY A 294 15.72 5.83 -23.91
C GLY A 294 14.99 4.50 -23.83
N THR A 295 15.77 3.44 -23.62
CA THR A 295 15.39 2.04 -23.42
C THR A 295 14.10 1.86 -22.62
N VAL A 296 13.06 1.40 -23.32
CA VAL A 296 11.82 0.91 -22.75
C VAL A 296 12.13 -0.38 -22.01
N LEU A 297 11.78 -0.44 -20.72
CA LEU A 297 11.75 -1.67 -19.94
C LEU A 297 10.89 -2.71 -20.69
N GLU A 298 11.55 -3.66 -21.33
CA GLU A 298 10.95 -4.89 -21.82
C GLU A 298 10.41 -5.64 -20.61
N LEU A 299 9.08 -5.73 -20.50
CA LEU A 299 8.45 -6.70 -19.62
C LEU A 299 8.77 -8.08 -20.16
N ASP A 300 9.31 -8.96 -19.30
CA ASP A 300 9.60 -10.38 -19.57
C ASP A 300 8.59 -11.02 -20.52
N GLU A 301 8.99 -11.19 -21.78
CA GLU A 301 8.19 -11.87 -22.81
C GLU A 301 7.90 -13.33 -22.40
N ASP A 302 8.74 -13.90 -21.55
CA ASP A 302 8.61 -15.26 -21.02
C ASP A 302 7.34 -15.48 -20.19
N LYS A 303 6.92 -14.48 -19.40
CA LYS A 303 5.65 -14.58 -18.63
C LYS A 303 4.42 -14.47 -19.52
N VAL A 304 4.55 -13.82 -20.67
CA VAL A 304 3.47 -13.70 -21.65
C VAL A 304 3.31 -15.01 -22.42
N ALA A 305 4.42 -15.65 -22.79
CA ALA A 305 4.39 -16.95 -23.47
C ALA A 305 3.84 -18.08 -22.58
N GLU A 306 4.06 -18.03 -21.27
CA GLU A 306 3.52 -18.99 -20.31
C GLU A 306 1.99 -18.86 -20.16
N LEU A 307 1.48 -17.63 -20.01
CA LEU A 307 0.05 -17.34 -19.99
C LEU A 307 -0.65 -17.64 -21.32
N GLU A 308 0.02 -17.42 -22.45
CA GLU A 308 -0.53 -17.77 -23.78
C GLU A 308 -0.55 -19.29 -24.02
N ARG A 309 0.40 -20.05 -23.48
CA ARG A 309 0.34 -21.52 -23.49
C ARG A 309 -0.81 -22.05 -22.65
N GLU A 310 -1.00 -21.50 -21.44
CA GLU A 310 -2.13 -21.85 -20.58
C GLU A 310 -3.47 -21.50 -21.24
N LEU A 311 -3.53 -20.41 -22.01
CA LEU A 311 -4.72 -20.02 -22.79
C LEU A 311 -4.96 -20.85 -24.06
N ALA A 312 -3.93 -21.44 -24.66
CA ALA A 312 -4.03 -22.21 -25.90
C ALA A 312 -4.54 -23.65 -25.64
N GLU A 313 -4.40 -24.13 -24.40
CA GLU A 313 -4.90 -25.44 -23.99
C GLU A 313 -6.41 -25.44 -23.71
N GLU A 314 -6.97 -24.28 -23.34
CA GLU A 314 -8.41 -24.05 -23.24
C GLU A 314 -8.97 -23.52 -24.58
N GLY A 315 -9.51 -24.42 -25.40
CA GLY A 315 -9.92 -24.14 -26.78
C GLY A 315 -10.76 -22.86 -27.04
N PRO A 316 -10.82 -22.42 -28.31
CA PRO A 316 -11.38 -21.12 -28.68
C PRO A 316 -12.86 -21.02 -28.31
N VAL A 317 -13.16 -20.17 -27.33
CA VAL A 317 -14.53 -19.72 -27.06
C VAL A 317 -14.83 -18.57 -28.01
N ASP A 318 -15.76 -18.78 -28.94
CA ASP A 318 -16.25 -17.74 -29.85
C ASP A 318 -16.94 -16.62 -29.06
N ILE A 319 -16.20 -15.58 -28.70
CA ILE A 319 -16.73 -14.38 -28.07
C ILE A 319 -17.27 -13.49 -29.19
N VAL A 320 -18.59 -13.46 -29.34
CA VAL A 320 -19.29 -12.50 -30.19
C VAL A 320 -18.98 -11.08 -29.69
N PRO A 321 -18.32 -10.20 -30.47
CA PRO A 321 -18.02 -8.86 -30.03
C PRO A 321 -19.31 -8.04 -29.93
N ALA A 322 -19.56 -7.46 -28.75
CA ALA A 322 -20.61 -6.47 -28.57
C ALA A 322 -20.33 -5.23 -29.45
N PRO A 323 -21.35 -4.59 -30.04
CA PRO A 323 -21.16 -3.48 -30.98
C PRO A 323 -20.48 -2.30 -30.28
N SER A 324 -19.25 -2.01 -30.70
CA SER A 324 -18.51 -0.83 -30.29
C SER A 324 -19.23 0.42 -30.80
N GLY A 325 -19.86 1.16 -29.88
CA GLY A 325 -20.44 2.47 -30.16
C GLY A 325 -19.38 3.40 -30.75
N SER A 326 -19.67 3.93 -31.94
CA SER A 326 -18.81 4.85 -32.69
C SER A 326 -18.42 6.06 -31.85
N GLY A 327 -17.14 6.22 -31.56
CA GLY A 327 -16.59 7.46 -31.02
C GLY A 327 -16.81 8.59 -32.01
N ARG A 328 -17.70 9.53 -31.67
CA ARG A 328 -17.84 10.81 -32.39
C ARG A 328 -16.55 11.59 -32.24
N SER A 329 -15.74 11.64 -33.29
CA SER A 329 -14.65 12.60 -33.40
C SER A 329 -15.24 14.01 -33.45
N ILE A 330 -15.12 14.77 -32.35
CA ILE A 330 -15.44 16.20 -32.32
C ILE A 330 -14.32 16.92 -33.07
N ARG A 331 -14.53 17.16 -34.38
CA ARG A 331 -13.72 18.10 -35.15
C ARG A 331 -14.15 19.51 -34.78
N LEU A 332 -13.36 20.19 -33.95
CA LEU A 332 -13.47 21.64 -33.76
C LEU A 332 -13.13 22.33 -35.09
N ARG A 333 -14.15 22.69 -35.86
CA ARG A 333 -14.00 23.62 -36.99
C ARG A 333 -13.73 25.01 -36.42
N ARG A 334 -12.47 25.45 -36.46
CA ARG A 334 -12.15 26.87 -36.32
C ARG A 334 -12.77 27.59 -37.52
N ARG A 335 -13.86 28.32 -37.29
CA ARG A 335 -14.34 29.34 -38.22
C ARG A 335 -13.45 30.55 -38.03
N ALA A 336 -12.71 30.91 -39.07
CA ALA A 336 -12.03 32.19 -39.15
C ALA A 336 -13.10 33.31 -39.17
N LEU A 337 -12.91 34.30 -38.31
CA LEU A 337 -13.43 35.66 -38.45
C LEU A 337 -12.20 36.58 -38.41
#